data_AF-K0F8J0-F1
#
_entry.id   AF-K0F8J0-F1
#
_cell.length_a   1.000
_cell.length_b   1.000
_cell.length_c   1.000
_cell.angle_alpha   90.00
_cell.angle_beta   90.00
_cell.angle_gamma   90.00
#
_symmetry.space_group_name_H-M   'P 1'
#
loop_
_entity.id
_entity.type
_entity.pdbx_description
1 polymer ?
#
loop_
_entity_poly.entity_id
_entity_poly.type
_entity_poly.pdbx_seq_one_letter_code
_entity_poly.pdbx_strand_id
1 'polypeptide(L)'
;MSAPLTVRLAALGIGIHAVNHVLVLVFSPFSWHVGTVFHLISAPLYAALLLPVLRGRNWARITITVLLGGQFLGRFVVWVLFPTTGAHLALLAGWTLSLIVFALLWTPPSTRLHFRHRAPELSEEQLA
;
A
#
# COMPACT_ATOMS: atom_id res chain seq x y z
N MET A 1 16.86 14.72 -5.28
CA MET A 1 16.79 14.60 -3.80
C MET A 1 16.31 13.20 -3.45
N SER A 2 16.94 12.55 -2.47
CA SER A 2 16.44 11.26 -1.94
C SER A 2 15.10 11.47 -1.22
N ALA A 3 14.18 10.51 -1.34
CA ALA A 3 12.92 10.56 -0.60
C ALA A 3 13.17 10.63 0.93
N PRO A 4 12.33 11.36 1.70
CA PRO A 4 12.44 11.39 3.15
C PRO A 4 12.44 9.99 3.78
N LEU A 5 13.06 9.83 4.95
CA LEU A 5 13.09 8.54 5.65
C LEU A 5 11.68 7.95 5.87
N THR A 6 10.72 8.77 6.26
CA THR A 6 9.32 8.36 6.48
C THR A 6 8.68 7.79 5.20
N VAL A 7 8.97 8.36 4.03
CA VAL A 7 8.49 7.85 2.73
C VAL A 7 9.17 6.55 2.37
N ARG A 8 10.48 6.42 2.65
CA ARG A 8 11.22 5.16 2.41
C ARG A 8 10.70 4.03 3.30
N LEU A 9 10.40 4.32 4.57
CA LEU A 9 9.79 3.35 5.49
C LEU A 9 8.37 2.96 5.06
N ALA A 10 7.57 3.93 4.60
CA ALA A 10 6.26 3.63 4.01
C ALA A 10 6.40 2.74 2.77
N ALA A 11 7.34 3.04 1.88
CA ALA A 11 7.63 2.24 0.69
C ALA A 11 8.09 0.82 1.07
N LEU A 12 8.93 0.68 2.11
CA LEU A 12 9.29 -0.63 2.65
C LEU A 12 8.04 -1.40 3.13
N GLY A 13 7.15 -0.76 3.89
CA GLY A 13 5.89 -1.37 4.33
C GLY A 13 4.96 -1.77 3.18
N ILE A 14 4.87 -0.96 2.12
CA ILE A 14 4.17 -1.30 0.87
C ILE A 14 4.81 -2.53 0.21
N GLY A 15 6.14 -2.60 0.19
CA GLY A 15 6.88 -3.76 -0.32
C GLY A 15 6.61 -5.03 0.49
N ILE A 16 6.56 -4.93 1.82
CA ILE A 16 6.17 -6.03 2.71
C ILE A 16 4.74 -6.48 2.39
N HIS A 17 3.80 -5.56 2.15
CA HIS A 17 2.45 -5.93 1.72
C HIS A 17 2.45 -6.68 0.37
N ALA A 18 3.24 -6.24 -0.60
CA ALA A 18 3.36 -6.92 -1.89
C ALA A 18 3.90 -8.35 -1.73
N VAL A 19 4.96 -8.54 -0.93
CA VAL A 19 5.51 -9.87 -0.61
C VAL A 19 4.48 -10.72 0.12
N ASN A 20 3.81 -10.17 1.14
CA ASN A 20 2.77 -10.88 1.87
C ASN A 20 1.66 -11.39 0.92
N HIS A 21 1.30 -10.61 -0.10
CA HIS A 21 0.31 -11.08 -1.09
C HIS A 21 0.78 -12.30 -1.87
N VAL A 22 2.06 -12.33 -2.24
CA VAL A 22 2.67 -13.51 -2.89
C VAL A 22 2.73 -14.69 -1.94
N LEU A 23 3.10 -14.49 -0.67
CA LEU A 23 3.20 -15.57 0.32
C LEU A 23 1.83 -16.22 0.59
N VAL A 24 0.76 -15.44 0.67
CA VAL A 24 -0.60 -15.98 0.81
C VAL A 24 -0.97 -16.85 -0.40
N LEU A 25 -0.53 -16.50 -1.60
CA LEU A 25 -0.76 -17.34 -2.78
C LEU A 25 0.04 -18.65 -2.73
N VAL A 26 1.29 -18.60 -2.28
CA VAL A 26 2.20 -19.76 -2.26
C VAL A 26 1.83 -20.75 -1.15
N PHE A 27 1.46 -20.25 0.03
CA PHE A 27 1.25 -21.09 1.21
C PHE A 27 -0.19 -21.44 1.51
N SER A 28 -1.16 -20.74 0.91
CA SER A 28 -2.54 -21.03 1.26
C SER A 28 -3.06 -22.26 0.51
N PRO A 29 -3.77 -23.19 1.17
CA PRO A 29 -4.42 -24.34 0.53
C PRO A 29 -5.65 -23.95 -0.32
N PHE A 30 -5.72 -22.70 -0.76
CA PHE A 30 -6.92 -22.12 -1.34
C PHE A 30 -7.15 -22.60 -2.77
N SER A 31 -8.32 -23.20 -2.99
CA SER A 31 -8.92 -23.36 -4.32
C SER A 31 -9.08 -22.00 -5.00
N TRP A 32 -9.23 -21.98 -6.32
CA TRP A 32 -9.43 -20.74 -7.07
C TRP A 32 -10.69 -20.00 -6.59
N HIS A 33 -10.51 -18.95 -5.80
CA HIS A 33 -11.58 -18.12 -5.25
C HIS A 33 -11.20 -16.64 -5.23
N VAL A 34 -12.15 -15.77 -4.89
CA VAL A 34 -11.99 -14.29 -4.94
C VAL A 34 -10.73 -13.80 -4.23
N GLY A 35 -10.35 -14.44 -3.11
CA GLY A 35 -9.09 -14.15 -2.43
C GLY A 35 -7.87 -14.29 -3.34
N THR A 36 -7.74 -15.40 -4.07
CA THR A 36 -6.61 -15.69 -4.96
C THR A 36 -6.47 -14.62 -6.05
N VAL A 37 -7.58 -14.26 -6.70
CA VAL A 37 -7.61 -13.21 -7.73
C VAL A 37 -7.19 -11.86 -7.14
N PHE A 38 -7.70 -11.51 -5.95
CA PHE A 38 -7.33 -10.27 -5.28
C PHE A 38 -5.83 -10.19 -4.98
N HIS A 39 -5.23 -11.27 -4.48
CA HIS A 39 -3.80 -11.31 -4.17
C HIS A 39 -2.93 -11.24 -5.43
N LEU A 40 -3.33 -11.92 -6.52
CA LEU A 40 -2.65 -11.90 -7.81
C LEU A 40 -2.61 -10.51 -8.44
N ILE A 41 -3.67 -9.73 -8.29
CA ILE A 41 -3.74 -8.35 -8.81
C ILE A 41 -3.06 -7.37 -7.85
N SER A 42 -3.26 -7.55 -6.55
CA SER A 42 -2.76 -6.59 -5.55
C SER A 42 -1.23 -6.62 -5.43
N ALA A 43 -0.59 -7.79 -5.44
CA ALA A 43 0.87 -7.88 -5.36
C ALA A 43 1.60 -7.00 -6.40
N PRO A 44 1.34 -7.14 -7.72
CA PRO A 44 2.00 -6.33 -8.74
C PRO A 44 1.59 -4.85 -8.66
N LEU A 45 0.34 -4.53 -8.30
CA LEU A 45 -0.08 -3.13 -8.12
C LEU A 45 0.68 -2.43 -7.00
N TYR A 46 0.82 -3.08 -5.84
CA TYR A 46 1.58 -2.54 -4.72
C TYR A 46 3.05 -2.35 -5.09
N ALA A 47 3.66 -3.34 -5.76
CA ALA A 47 5.03 -3.26 -6.24
C ALA A 47 5.23 -2.11 -7.25
N ALA A 48 4.32 -1.97 -8.21
CA ALA A 48 4.36 -0.91 -9.22
C ALA A 48 4.23 0.49 -8.62
N LEU A 49 3.52 0.65 -7.50
CA LEU A 49 3.34 1.92 -6.80
C LEU A 49 4.56 2.36 -5.98
N LEU A 50 5.51 1.48 -5.69
CA LEU A 50 6.71 1.83 -4.91
C LEU A 50 7.49 2.99 -5.53
N LEU A 51 7.81 2.87 -6.82
CA LEU A 51 8.59 3.88 -7.52
C LEU A 51 7.90 5.25 -7.60
N PRO A 52 6.62 5.38 -8.02
CA PRO A 52 5.95 6.67 -8.05
C PRO A 52 5.71 7.27 -6.65
N VAL A 53 5.52 6.45 -5.60
CA VAL A 53 5.51 6.90 -4.20
C VAL A 53 6.86 7.51 -3.81
N LEU A 54 7.96 6.81 -4.09
CA LEU A 54 9.32 7.32 -3.84
C LEU A 54 9.62 8.59 -4.66
N ARG A 55 9.04 8.72 -5.85
CA ARG A 55 9.16 9.93 -6.71
C ARG A 55 8.26 11.09 -6.29
N GLY A 56 7.44 10.94 -5.24
CA GLY A 56 6.61 12.02 -4.71
C GLY A 56 5.36 12.29 -5.56
N ARG A 57 4.88 11.31 -6.33
CA ARG A 57 3.65 11.46 -7.12
C ARG A 57 2.43 11.37 -6.20
N ASN A 58 1.70 12.47 -6.05
CA ASN A 58 0.54 12.51 -5.15
C ASN A 58 -0.58 11.55 -5.57
N TRP A 59 -0.78 11.32 -6.87
CA TRP A 59 -1.72 10.31 -7.35
C TRP A 59 -1.38 8.92 -6.79
N ALA A 60 -0.09 8.55 -6.77
CA ALA A 60 0.34 7.24 -6.28
C ALA A 60 0.13 7.11 -4.76
N ARG A 61 0.33 8.19 -4.01
CA ARG A 61 -0.01 8.26 -2.57
C ARG A 61 -1.51 8.04 -2.35
N ILE A 62 -2.37 8.66 -3.15
CA ILE A 62 -3.83 8.46 -3.06
C ILE A 62 -4.20 7.03 -3.45
N THR A 63 -3.71 6.53 -4.59
CA THR A 63 -4.00 5.17 -5.06
C THR A 63 -3.58 4.12 -4.04
N ILE A 64 -2.37 4.18 -3.49
CA ILE A 64 -1.95 3.21 -2.48
C ILE A 64 -2.78 3.32 -1.19
N THR A 65 -3.21 4.53 -0.83
CA THR A 65 -4.09 4.75 0.33
C THR A 65 -5.44 4.06 0.13
N VAL A 66 -6.04 4.19 -1.05
CA VAL A 66 -7.29 3.50 -1.40
C VAL A 66 -7.09 1.98 -1.36
N LEU A 67 -6.00 1.48 -1.96
CA LEU A 67 -5.70 0.05 -1.95
C LEU A 67 -5.47 -0.50 -0.54
N LEU A 68 -4.78 0.25 0.34
CA LEU A 68 -4.59 -0.10 1.74
C LEU A 68 -5.92 -0.10 2.51
N GLY A 69 -6.80 0.87 2.25
CA GLY A 69 -8.14 0.92 2.81
C GLY A 69 -8.98 -0.30 2.39
N GLY A 70 -8.96 -0.66 1.10
CA GLY A 70 -9.62 -1.86 0.60
C GLY A 70 -9.08 -3.14 1.24
N GLN A 71 -7.76 -3.24 1.42
CA GLN A 71 -7.13 -4.36 2.12
C GLN A 71 -7.52 -4.40 3.61
N PHE A 72 -7.56 -3.25 4.28
CA PHE A 72 -7.98 -3.13 5.67
C PHE A 72 -9.42 -3.63 5.87
N LEU A 73 -10.34 -3.25 4.98
CA LEU A 73 -11.72 -3.74 4.97
C LEU A 73 -11.81 -5.23 4.61
N GLY A 74 -11.07 -5.69 3.60
CA GLY A 74 -11.05 -7.10 3.21
C GLY A 74 -10.60 -8.01 4.37
N ARG A 75 -9.67 -7.56 5.21
CA ARG A 75 -9.26 -8.28 6.42
C ARG A 75 -10.39 -8.47 7.44
N PHE A 76 -11.36 -7.56 7.55
CA PHE A 76 -12.55 -7.78 8.40
C PHE A 76 -13.40 -8.94 7.89
N VAL A 77 -13.58 -9.02 6.58
CA VAL A 77 -14.33 -10.13 5.97
C VAL A 77 -13.64 -11.46 6.28
N VAL A 78 -12.31 -11.53 6.10
CA VAL A 78 -11.54 -12.75 6.43
C VAL A 78 -11.61 -13.07 7.93
N TRP A 79 -11.54 -12.06 8.80
CA TRP A 79 -11.62 -12.25 10.25
C TRP A 79 -12.91 -12.96 10.66
N VAL A 80 -14.04 -12.57 10.08
CA VAL A 80 -15.36 -13.14 10.35
C VAL A 80 -15.49 -14.54 9.76
N LEU A 81 -14.98 -14.76 8.53
CA LEU A 81 -15.13 -16.03 7.83
C LEU A 81 -14.19 -17.14 8.34
N PHE A 82 -13.03 -16.78 8.89
CA PHE A 82 -12.00 -17.72 9.31
C PHE A 82 -11.58 -17.48 10.77
N PRO A 83 -12.37 -17.98 11.74
CA PRO A 83 -12.18 -17.69 13.17
C PRO A 83 -11.04 -18.49 13.82
N THR A 84 -9.95 -18.75 13.11
CA THR A 84 -8.79 -19.47 13.66
C THR A 84 -7.78 -18.48 14.24
N THR A 85 -7.20 -18.81 15.40
CA THR A 85 -6.23 -17.93 16.09
C THR A 85 -5.05 -17.55 15.20
N GLY A 86 -4.56 -18.49 14.39
CA GLY A 86 -3.47 -18.23 13.43
C GLY A 86 -3.84 -17.21 12.36
N ALA A 87 -5.05 -17.29 11.80
CA ALA A 87 -5.55 -16.31 10.84
C ALA A 87 -5.69 -14.93 11.50
N HIS A 88 -6.25 -14.87 12.71
CA HIS A 88 -6.42 -13.64 13.46
C HIS A 88 -5.10 -12.92 13.76
N LEU A 89 -4.06 -13.65 14.18
CA LEU A 89 -2.74 -13.05 14.39
C LEU A 89 -2.14 -12.47 13.09
N ALA A 90 -2.25 -13.19 11.97
CA ALA A 90 -1.80 -12.69 10.68
C ALA A 90 -2.58 -11.44 10.23
N LEU A 91 -3.89 -11.40 10.49
CA LEU A 91 -4.73 -10.24 10.19
C LEU A 91 -4.39 -9.03 11.06
N LEU A 92 -4.15 -9.21 12.36
CA LEU A 92 -3.70 -8.16 13.28
C LEU A 92 -2.37 -7.54 12.83
N ALA A 93 -1.39 -8.38 12.47
CA ALA A 93 -0.11 -7.91 11.94
C ALA A 93 -0.30 -7.12 10.64
N GLY A 94 -1.16 -7.62 9.74
CA GLY A 94 -1.51 -6.94 8.50
C GLY A 94 -2.19 -5.59 8.71
N TRP A 95 -3.15 -5.48 9.64
CA TRP A 95 -3.78 -4.22 10.00
C TRP A 95 -2.79 -3.23 10.60
N THR A 96 -1.96 -3.69 11.53
CA THR A 96 -0.93 -2.86 12.17
C THR A 96 0.00 -2.26 11.11
N LEU A 97 0.49 -3.08 10.18
CA LEU A 97 1.33 -2.60 9.09
C LEU A 97 0.61 -1.58 8.20
N SER A 98 -0.65 -1.83 7.83
CA SER A 98 -1.43 -0.90 7.01
C SER A 98 -1.64 0.45 7.70
N LEU A 99 -1.92 0.46 9.01
CA LEU A 99 -2.06 1.69 9.79
C LEU A 99 -0.75 2.46 9.90
N ILE A 100 0.38 1.77 10.12
CA ILE A 100 1.71 2.39 10.13
C ILE A 100 2.03 3.04 8.79
N VAL A 101 1.84 2.31 7.68
CA VAL A 101 2.08 2.83 6.33
C VAL A 101 1.19 4.04 6.05
N PHE A 102 -0.10 3.96 6.39
CA PHE A 102 -1.04 5.07 6.26
C PHE A 102 -0.57 6.30 7.05
N ALA A 103 -0.21 6.13 8.33
CA ALA A 103 0.29 7.22 9.16
C ALA A 103 1.57 7.83 8.58
N LEU A 104 2.53 7.02 8.13
CA LEU A 104 3.79 7.50 7.52
C LEU A 104 3.56 8.28 6.21
N LEU A 105 2.55 7.89 5.43
CA LEU A 105 2.20 8.55 4.17
C LEU A 105 1.47 9.88 4.38
N TRP A 106 0.80 10.10 5.51
CA TRP A 106 -0.06 11.28 5.68
C TRP A 106 0.31 12.23 6.82
N THR A 107 0.90 11.73 7.90
CA THR A 107 1.11 12.52 9.11
C THR A 107 2.39 13.36 9.09
N PRO A 108 3.58 12.81 8.75
CA PRO A 108 4.83 13.57 8.87
C PRO A 108 4.89 14.79 7.93
N PRO A 109 5.32 15.97 8.43
CA PRO A 109 5.47 17.16 7.59
C PRO A 109 6.39 16.95 6.39
N SER A 110 7.50 16.24 6.60
CA SER A 110 8.46 15.89 5.54
C SER A 110 7.81 15.07 4.42
N THR A 111 6.96 14.11 4.77
CA THR A 111 6.18 13.34 3.79
C THR A 111 5.22 14.25 3.02
N ARG A 112 4.48 15.12 3.71
CA ARG A 112 3.52 16.02 3.05
C ARG A 112 4.22 16.95 2.06
N LEU A 113 5.39 17.51 2.42
CA LEU A 113 6.19 18.35 1.52
C LEU A 113 6.67 17.57 0.29
N HIS A 114 7.14 16.33 0.48
CA HIS A 114 7.60 15.45 -0.60
C HIS A 114 6.54 15.25 -1.70
N PHE A 115 5.25 15.16 -1.32
CA PHE A 115 4.16 14.99 -2.28
C PHE A 115 3.54 16.29 -2.81
N ARG A 116 3.94 17.47 -2.27
CA ARG A 116 3.46 18.79 -2.74
C ARG A 116 4.30 19.35 -3.88
N HIS A 117 5.61 19.07 -3.92
CA HIS A 117 6.58 19.71 -4.82
C HIS A 117 6.46 19.41 -6.33
N ARG A 118 5.41 18.70 -6.78
CA ARG A 118 5.19 18.41 -8.22
C ARG A 118 3.79 18.75 -8.71
N ALA A 119 3.16 19.79 -8.15
CA ALA A 119 2.15 20.49 -8.92
C ALA A 119 2.81 20.87 -10.27
N PRO A 120 2.17 20.55 -11.42
CA PRO A 120 2.80 20.74 -12.72
C PRO A 120 3.29 22.18 -12.81
N GLU A 121 4.58 22.36 -13.07
CA GLU A 121 5.03 23.52 -13.83
C GLU A 121 4.17 23.47 -15.10
N LEU A 122 3.13 24.28 -15.15
CA LEU A 122 2.50 24.63 -16.41
C LEU A 122 3.67 25.18 -17.23
N SER A 123 4.09 24.42 -18.24
CA SER A 123 5.13 24.88 -19.14
C SER A 123 4.68 26.20 -19.73
N GLU A 124 5.57 27.18 -19.86
CA GLU A 124 5.24 28.48 -20.45
C GLU A 124 4.60 28.35 -21.84
N GLU A 125 4.83 27.23 -22.55
CA GLU A 125 4.11 26.86 -23.77
C GLU A 125 2.59 26.71 -23.64
N GLN A 126 2.04 26.49 -22.44
CA GLN A 126 0.59 26.50 -22.22
C GLN A 126 0.04 27.89 -21.88
N LEU A 127 0.91 28.87 -21.61
CA LEU A 127 0.56 30.25 -21.32
C LEU A 127 0.82 31.21 -22.50
N ALA A 128 1.44 30.72 -23.57
CA ALA A 128 1.62 31.44 -24.84
C ALA A 128 0.49 31.11 -25.82
#